data_AF-A0AAD6SKF1-F1
#
_entry.id   AF-A0AAD6SKF1-F1
#
_cell.length_a   1.000
_cell.length_b   1.000
_cell.length_c   1.000
_cell.angle_alpha   90.00
_cell.angle_beta   90.00
_cell.angle_gamma   90.00
#
_symmetry.space_group_name_H-M   'P 1'
#
loop_
_entity.id
_entity.type
_entity.pdbx_description
1 polymer ?
#
loop_
_entity_poly.entity_id
_entity_poly.type
_entity_poly.pdbx_seq_one_letter_code
_entity_poly.pdbx_strand_id
1 'polypeptide(L)'
;PLPRPPQSEYTPVALKTLSDHSHLFRIVSPIDVDTFESLLVHHPNQPFVRSVVVGLREGFWPWADTQPGIYPETYDASDFPLKDERERTFVRQQRDEEIMLGRYSPSFGRDLLSGMYSMPVHVVPKPESQKLRLVVNHSMSEYSLNSMIPRDAVAGSRLDTLKNLG
;
A
#
# COMPACT_ATOMS: atom_id res chain seq x y z
N PRO A 1 -13.09 5.15 -15.44
CA PRO A 1 -13.31 4.90 -14.00
C PRO A 1 -12.13 4.12 -13.44
N LEU A 2 -11.84 4.27 -12.14
CA LEU A 2 -10.82 3.47 -11.47
C LEU A 2 -11.31 2.02 -11.29
N PRO A 3 -10.41 1.01 -11.33
CA PRO A 3 -10.80 -0.39 -11.21
C PRO A 3 -11.27 -0.71 -9.78
N ARG A 4 -11.98 -1.83 -9.68
CA ARG A 4 -12.27 -2.51 -8.42
C ARG A 4 -11.60 -3.88 -8.42
N PRO A 5 -11.36 -4.49 -7.25
CA PRO A 5 -10.85 -5.85 -7.20
C PRO A 5 -11.83 -6.78 -7.93
N PRO A 6 -11.37 -7.65 -8.85
CA PRO A 6 -12.24 -8.65 -9.47
C PRO A 6 -12.70 -9.70 -8.46
N GLN A 7 -13.75 -10.45 -8.79
CA GLN A 7 -14.37 -11.42 -7.86
C GLN A 7 -13.38 -12.49 -7.34
N SER A 8 -12.36 -12.82 -8.15
CA SER A 8 -11.30 -13.76 -7.77
C SER A 8 -10.53 -13.31 -6.53
N GLU A 9 -10.37 -12.01 -6.29
CA GLU A 9 -9.59 -11.44 -5.18
C GLU A 9 -10.28 -11.57 -3.81
N TYR A 10 -11.58 -11.85 -3.79
CA TYR A 10 -12.35 -12.02 -2.55
C TYR A 10 -12.18 -13.44 -2.00
N THR A 11 -10.94 -13.81 -1.67
CA THR A 11 -10.62 -15.14 -1.16
C THR A 11 -11.18 -15.32 0.26
N PRO A 12 -11.61 -16.55 0.65
CA PRO A 12 -12.10 -16.81 2.00
C PRO A 12 -11.10 -16.42 3.09
N VAL A 13 -9.81 -16.60 2.82
CA VAL A 13 -8.71 -16.28 3.74
C VAL A 13 -8.61 -14.77 3.96
N ALA A 14 -8.51 -13.99 2.87
CA ALA A 14 -8.42 -12.54 2.96
C ALA A 14 -9.67 -11.96 3.64
N LEU A 15 -10.86 -12.42 3.25
CA LEU A 15 -12.12 -11.98 3.86
C LEU A 15 -12.19 -12.29 5.36
N LYS A 16 -11.74 -13.47 5.78
CA LYS A 16 -11.70 -13.84 7.19
C LYS A 16 -10.74 -12.96 7.97
N THR A 17 -9.51 -12.76 7.47
CA THR A 17 -8.51 -11.89 8.13
C THR A 17 -9.01 -10.45 8.24
N LEU A 18 -9.59 -9.89 7.18
CA LEU A 18 -10.17 -8.55 7.17
C LEU A 18 -11.34 -8.42 8.15
N SER A 19 -12.22 -9.43 8.22
CA SER A 19 -13.36 -9.44 9.15
C SER A 19 -12.89 -9.52 10.61
N ASP A 20 -12.02 -10.48 10.92
CA ASP A 20 -11.58 -10.74 12.28
C ASP A 20 -10.65 -9.62 12.82
N HIS A 21 -9.94 -8.91 11.91
CA HIS A 21 -8.90 -7.94 12.26
C HIS A 21 -9.09 -6.59 11.57
N SER A 22 -10.34 -6.18 11.35
CA SER A 22 -10.70 -4.93 10.65
C SER A 22 -9.99 -3.67 11.19
N HIS A 23 -9.68 -3.64 12.49
CA HIS A 23 -8.93 -2.57 13.15
C HIS A 23 -7.48 -2.39 12.63
N LEU A 24 -6.89 -3.40 11.98
CA LEU A 24 -5.56 -3.33 11.37
C LEU A 24 -5.56 -2.71 9.97
N PHE A 25 -6.71 -2.66 9.29
CA PHE A 25 -6.84 -2.29 7.87
C PHE A 25 -7.69 -1.03 7.69
N ARG A 26 -7.45 -0.02 8.52
CA ARG A 26 -8.23 1.22 8.48
C ARG A 26 -7.92 2.01 7.21
N ILE A 27 -8.97 2.40 6.49
CA ILE A 27 -8.86 3.38 5.41
C ILE A 27 -8.86 4.77 6.04
N VAL A 28 -7.69 5.42 6.03
CA VAL A 28 -7.52 6.78 6.54
C VAL A 28 -7.32 7.72 5.36
N SER A 29 -8.30 8.59 5.14
CA SER A 29 -8.24 9.64 4.11
C SER A 29 -8.14 11.01 4.80
N PRO A 30 -7.16 11.86 4.45
CA PRO A 30 -7.13 13.25 4.88
C PRO A 30 -8.16 14.13 4.14
N ILE A 31 -8.78 13.60 3.09
CA ILE A 31 -9.80 14.29 2.29
C ILE A 31 -11.16 14.05 2.93
N ASP A 32 -11.90 15.14 3.18
CA ASP A 32 -13.33 15.07 3.47
C ASP A 32 -14.06 14.60 2.21
N VAL A 33 -14.40 13.31 2.20
CA VAL A 33 -14.99 12.64 1.03
C VAL A 33 -16.39 13.16 0.74
N ASP A 34 -17.17 13.51 1.76
CA ASP A 34 -18.55 13.98 1.58
C ASP A 34 -18.54 15.37 0.94
N THR A 35 -17.65 16.25 1.41
CA THR A 35 -17.43 17.56 0.77
C THR A 35 -16.90 17.37 -0.66
N PHE A 36 -15.91 16.51 -0.87
CA PHE A 36 -15.37 16.21 -2.21
C PHE A 36 -16.46 15.72 -3.19
N GLU A 37 -17.31 14.79 -2.76
CA GLU A 37 -18.43 14.27 -3.56
C GLU A 37 -19.45 15.37 -3.88
N SER A 38 -19.81 16.20 -2.91
CA SER A 38 -20.77 17.30 -3.09
C SER A 38 -20.29 18.35 -4.09
N LEU A 39 -19.01 18.72 -4.04
CA LEU A 39 -18.40 19.70 -4.94
C LEU A 39 -18.36 19.21 -6.40
N LEU A 40 -18.38 17.89 -6.61
CA LEU A 40 -18.27 17.26 -7.92
C LEU A 40 -19.59 16.69 -8.46
N VAL A 41 -20.72 16.98 -7.82
CA VAL A 41 -22.04 16.46 -8.22
C VAL A 41 -22.42 16.79 -9.67
N HIS A 42 -21.95 17.93 -10.19
CA HIS A 42 -22.22 18.37 -11.57
C HIS A 42 -21.07 18.08 -12.55
N HIS A 43 -20.04 17.35 -12.13
CA HIS A 43 -18.92 17.01 -13.01
C HIS A 43 -19.40 16.12 -14.17
N PRO A 44 -19.01 16.40 -15.43
CA PRO A 44 -19.53 15.66 -16.59
C PRO A 44 -19.13 14.18 -16.60
N ASN A 45 -18.00 13.82 -15.98
CA ASN A 45 -17.55 12.44 -15.82
C ASN A 45 -17.95 11.85 -14.45
N GLN A 46 -19.25 11.77 -14.18
CA GLN A 46 -19.78 11.16 -12.95
C GLN A 46 -19.29 9.73 -12.69
N PRO A 47 -19.15 8.84 -13.71
CA PRO A 47 -18.61 7.50 -13.49
C PRO A 47 -17.20 7.50 -12.89
N PHE A 48 -16.34 8.44 -13.31
CA PHE A 48 -15.01 8.58 -12.75
C PHE A 48 -15.05 9.14 -11.32
N VAL A 49 -15.82 10.21 -11.08
CA VAL A 49 -15.98 10.81 -9.74
C VAL A 49 -16.43 9.76 -8.73
N ARG A 50 -17.48 8.98 -9.05
CA ARG A 50 -17.97 7.91 -8.18
C ARG A 50 -16.90 6.87 -7.89
N SER A 51 -16.09 6.48 -8.88
CA SER A 51 -14.98 5.53 -8.66
C SER A 51 -13.89 6.09 -7.74
N VAL A 52 -13.62 7.39 -7.80
CA VAL A 52 -12.67 8.07 -6.88
C VAL A 52 -13.25 8.13 -5.47
N VAL A 53 -14.51 8.51 -5.32
CA VAL A 53 -15.22 8.56 -4.03
C VAL A 53 -15.19 7.19 -3.35
N VAL A 54 -15.52 6.13 -4.09
CA VAL A 54 -15.41 4.75 -3.59
C VAL A 54 -13.98 4.42 -3.18
N GLY A 55 -12.98 4.79 -3.98
CA GLY A 55 -11.57 4.58 -3.63
C GLY A 55 -11.12 5.33 -2.37
N LEU A 56 -11.64 6.53 -2.12
CA LEU A 56 -11.34 7.30 -0.91
C LEU A 56 -12.02 6.73 0.34
N ARG A 57 -13.21 6.10 0.21
CA ARG A 57 -13.93 5.49 1.34
C ARG A 57 -13.44 4.08 1.65
N GLU A 58 -13.13 3.30 0.61
CA GLU A 58 -12.93 1.85 0.71
C GLU A 58 -11.52 1.39 0.31
N GLY A 59 -10.69 2.29 -0.23
CA GLY A 59 -9.36 1.98 -0.75
C GLY A 59 -9.32 1.80 -2.27
N PHE A 60 -8.13 2.04 -2.84
CA PHE A 60 -7.87 1.91 -4.28
C PHE A 60 -7.31 0.54 -4.62
N TRP A 61 -7.83 -0.08 -5.68
CA TRP A 61 -7.29 -1.33 -6.19
C TRP A 61 -6.05 -1.08 -7.05
N PRO A 62 -4.89 -1.71 -6.75
CA PRO A 62 -3.63 -1.45 -7.46
C PRO A 62 -3.48 -2.28 -8.75
N TRP A 63 -4.56 -2.83 -9.31
CA TRP A 63 -4.52 -3.75 -10.46
C TRP A 63 -3.70 -5.03 -10.22
N ALA A 64 -3.53 -5.43 -8.95
CA ALA A 64 -2.86 -6.68 -8.64
C ALA A 64 -3.72 -7.90 -9.06
N ASP A 65 -3.04 -8.98 -9.39
CA ASP A 65 -3.53 -10.36 -9.32
C ASP A 65 -2.81 -10.99 -8.12
N THR A 66 -3.51 -11.19 -7.00
CA THR A 66 -2.89 -11.67 -5.75
C THR A 66 -2.82 -13.20 -5.67
N GLN A 67 -3.29 -13.91 -6.69
CA GLN A 67 -3.22 -15.37 -6.78
C GLN A 67 -2.44 -15.86 -8.02
N PRO A 68 -1.24 -15.31 -8.33
CA PRO A 68 -0.52 -15.73 -9.51
C PRO A 68 0.18 -17.06 -9.27
N GLY A 69 -0.39 -18.15 -9.77
CA GLY A 69 0.27 -19.45 -9.88
C GLY A 69 0.77 -20.03 -8.55
N ILE A 70 2.08 -19.96 -8.32
CA ILE A 70 2.79 -20.61 -7.20
C ILE A 70 2.97 -19.72 -5.96
N TYR A 71 2.39 -18.52 -5.94
CA TYR A 71 2.56 -17.61 -4.81
C TYR A 71 1.97 -18.23 -3.52
N PRO A 72 2.70 -18.18 -2.40
CA PRO A 72 2.19 -18.69 -1.13
C PRO A 72 1.03 -17.81 -0.62
N GLU A 73 0.18 -18.37 0.24
CA GLU A 73 -0.91 -17.60 0.84
C GLU A 73 -0.40 -16.46 1.73
N THR A 74 0.68 -16.69 2.47
CA THR A 74 1.31 -15.72 3.39
C THR A 74 2.80 -15.76 3.19
N TYR A 75 3.45 -14.60 3.13
CA TYR A 75 4.88 -14.54 2.85
C TYR A 75 5.59 -13.42 3.61
N ASP A 76 6.66 -13.79 4.30
CA ASP A 76 7.52 -12.84 5.01
C ASP A 76 8.91 -12.78 4.35
N ALA A 77 9.18 -11.68 3.66
CA ALA A 77 10.49 -11.31 3.14
C ALA A 77 11.08 -10.10 3.90
N SER A 78 10.60 -9.83 5.12
CA SER A 78 11.05 -8.67 5.90
C SER A 78 12.43 -8.83 6.51
N ASP A 79 13.01 -10.04 6.46
CA ASP A 79 14.38 -10.29 6.91
C ASP A 79 15.39 -9.57 6.02
N PHE A 80 15.64 -8.31 6.37
CA PHE A 80 16.61 -7.45 5.72
C PHE A 80 17.33 -6.60 6.79
N PRO A 81 18.48 -7.09 7.29
CA PRO A 81 19.18 -6.45 8.39
C PRO A 81 19.61 -5.01 8.08
N LEU A 82 19.24 -4.08 8.97
CA LEU A 82 19.74 -2.70 8.97
C LEU A 82 21.21 -2.66 9.41
N LYS A 83 22.00 -1.81 8.76
CA LYS A 83 23.48 -1.85 8.82
C LYS A 83 24.04 -1.37 10.15
N ASP A 84 23.44 -0.32 10.71
CA ASP A 84 23.95 0.34 11.90
C ASP A 84 22.83 0.84 12.82
N GLU A 85 23.19 1.33 14.00
CA GLU A 85 22.23 1.80 15.01
C GLU A 85 21.54 3.11 14.59
N ARG A 86 22.15 3.91 13.70
CA ARG A 86 21.54 5.13 13.17
C ARG A 86 20.35 4.79 12.28
N GLU A 87 20.50 3.81 11.39
CA GLU A 87 19.41 3.29 10.55
C GLU A 87 18.30 2.69 11.43
N ARG A 88 18.65 1.87 12.43
CA ARG A 88 17.68 1.26 13.36
C ARG A 88 16.89 2.30 14.14
N THR A 89 17.57 3.31 14.68
CA THR A 89 16.92 4.41 15.41
C THR A 89 15.98 5.19 14.50
N PHE A 90 16.42 5.50 13.28
CA PHE A 90 15.58 6.18 12.30
C PHE A 90 14.32 5.38 11.95
N VAL A 91 14.43 4.08 11.69
CA VAL A 91 13.27 3.23 11.37
C VAL A 91 12.30 3.16 12.55
N ARG A 92 12.80 3.03 13.79
CA ARG A 92 11.94 3.04 14.98
C ARG A 92 11.19 4.36 15.12
N GLN A 93 11.86 5.50 14.96
CA GLN A 93 11.24 6.82 15.03
C GLN A 93 10.18 7.00 13.94
N GLN A 94 10.49 6.66 12.69
CA GLN A 94 9.52 6.73 11.60
C GLN A 94 8.32 5.83 11.83
N ARG A 95 8.53 4.59 12.29
CA ARG A 95 7.44 3.69 12.68
C ARG A 95 6.53 4.35 13.73
N ASP A 96 7.12 4.90 14.79
CA ASP A 96 6.36 5.48 15.90
C ASP A 96 5.58 6.72 15.45
N GLU A 97 6.17 7.57 14.61
CA GLU A 97 5.49 8.71 13.96
C GLU A 97 4.30 8.24 13.11
N GLU A 98 4.49 7.25 12.24
CA GLU A 98 3.44 6.74 11.34
C GLU A 98 2.31 6.04 12.12
N ILE A 99 2.60 5.38 13.25
CA ILE A 99 1.60 4.84 14.17
C ILE A 99 0.82 5.99 14.84
N MET A 100 1.50 7.03 15.35
CA MET A 100 0.84 8.19 15.96
C MET A 100 -0.09 8.92 14.98
N LEU A 101 0.29 8.98 13.70
CA LEU A 101 -0.52 9.56 12.62
C LEU A 101 -1.65 8.63 12.16
N GLY A 102 -1.75 7.41 12.71
CA GLY A 102 -2.77 6.43 12.36
C GLY A 102 -2.60 5.84 10.95
N ARG A 103 -1.43 5.99 10.34
CA ARG A 103 -1.11 5.45 9.01
C ARG A 103 -0.63 4.01 9.09
N TYR A 104 0.09 3.67 10.16
CA TYR A 104 0.45 2.29 10.50
C TYR A 104 -0.45 1.77 11.63
N SER A 105 -0.75 0.48 11.59
CA SER A 105 -1.39 -0.21 12.71
C SER A 105 -0.41 -0.41 13.87
N PRO A 106 -0.91 -0.58 15.11
CA PRO A 106 -0.11 -1.12 16.20
C PRO A 106 0.39 -2.53 15.88
N SER A 107 1.42 -2.98 16.61
CA SER A 107 1.88 -4.37 16.51
C SER A 107 0.75 -5.35 16.87
N PHE A 108 0.59 -6.39 16.05
CA PHE A 108 -0.40 -7.46 16.24
C PHE A 108 0.25 -8.82 16.54
N GLY A 109 1.55 -8.85 16.84
CA GLY A 109 2.31 -10.08 17.06
C GLY A 109 3.63 -10.09 16.31
N ARG A 110 4.30 -11.25 16.34
CA ARG A 110 5.53 -11.50 15.59
C ARG A 110 5.26 -12.13 14.22
N ASP A 111 4.16 -12.86 14.13
CA ASP A 111 3.81 -13.64 12.94
C ASP A 111 2.78 -12.88 12.11
N LEU A 112 2.87 -13.04 10.79
CA LEU A 112 1.87 -12.54 9.86
C LEU A 112 0.55 -13.31 10.01
N LEU A 113 -0.56 -12.61 9.80
CA LEU A 113 -1.87 -13.24 9.67
C LEU A 113 -2.03 -13.83 8.27
N SER A 114 -2.93 -14.81 8.13
CA SER A 114 -3.18 -15.46 6.84
C SER A 114 -3.56 -14.45 5.75
N GLY A 115 -2.92 -14.57 4.58
CA GLY A 115 -3.10 -13.66 3.44
C GLY A 115 -2.19 -12.43 3.46
N MET A 116 -1.35 -12.24 4.49
CA MET A 116 -0.46 -11.09 4.58
C MET A 116 0.89 -11.33 3.91
N TYR A 117 1.42 -10.27 3.33
CA TYR A 117 2.76 -10.21 2.76
C TYR A 117 3.56 -9.11 3.47
N SER A 118 4.82 -9.42 3.81
CA SER A 118 5.74 -8.45 4.42
C SER A 118 6.97 -8.31 3.54
N MET A 119 7.18 -7.11 3.01
CA MET A 119 8.31 -6.78 2.14
C MET A 119 9.42 -6.10 2.94
N PRO A 120 10.69 -6.24 2.54
CA PRO A 120 11.81 -5.66 3.26
C PRO A 120 11.76 -4.13 3.26
N VAL A 121 12.12 -3.56 4.40
CA VAL A 121 12.31 -2.13 4.58
C VAL A 121 13.80 -1.84 4.65
N HIS A 122 14.25 -0.85 3.88
CA HIS A 122 15.63 -0.37 3.93
C HIS A 122 15.68 1.14 4.10
N VAL A 123 16.84 1.61 4.52
CA VAL A 123 17.11 3.03 4.76
C VAL A 123 18.16 3.48 3.76
N VAL A 124 17.90 4.61 3.10
CA VAL A 124 18.89 5.23 2.21
C VAL A 124 19.07 6.70 2.57
N PRO A 125 20.29 7.26 2.42
CA PRO A 125 20.49 8.70 2.49
C PRO A 125 19.72 9.41 1.36
N LYS A 126 19.20 10.60 1.67
CA LYS A 126 18.70 11.51 0.64
C LYS A 126 19.90 12.09 -0.12
N PRO A 127 19.79 12.29 -1.45
CA PRO A 127 20.83 12.97 -2.21
C PRO A 127 21.18 14.30 -1.54
N GLU A 128 22.48 14.61 -1.49
CA GLU A 128 23.00 15.88 -0.96
C GLU A 128 22.64 16.18 0.50
N SER A 129 22.22 15.18 1.28
CA SER A 129 21.83 15.36 2.68
C SER A 129 22.26 14.20 3.56
N GLN A 130 22.51 14.50 4.84
CA GLN A 130 22.64 13.50 5.89
C GLN A 130 21.28 12.95 6.37
N LYS A 131 20.16 13.46 5.84
CA LYS A 131 18.84 12.96 6.17
C LYS A 131 18.61 11.60 5.51
N LEU A 132 17.98 10.69 6.25
CA LEU A 132 17.62 9.37 5.77
C LEU A 132 16.19 9.39 5.20
N ARG A 133 15.88 8.40 4.36
CA ARG A 133 14.50 8.08 3.93
C ARG A 133 14.29 6.57 4.03
N LEU A 134 13.07 6.20 4.43
CA LEU A 134 12.62 4.83 4.50
C LEU A 134 12.13 4.40 3.10
N VAL A 135 12.46 3.18 2.70
CA VAL A 135 12.05 2.61 1.41
C VAL A 135 11.59 1.18 1.65
N VAL A 136 10.37 0.88 1.23
CA VAL A 136 9.86 -0.50 1.18
C VAL A 136 10.16 -1.06 -0.20
N ASN A 137 10.91 -2.16 -0.29
CA ASN A 137 11.26 -2.75 -1.58
C ASN A 137 10.23 -3.79 -2.02
N HIS A 138 9.16 -3.31 -2.66
CA HIS A 138 8.07 -4.14 -3.18
C HIS A 138 8.46 -5.01 -4.39
N SER A 139 9.69 -4.89 -4.89
CA SER A 139 10.23 -5.70 -5.99
C SER A 139 11.25 -6.75 -5.52
N MET A 140 11.46 -6.88 -4.21
CA MET A 140 12.39 -7.86 -3.65
C MET A 140 11.70 -9.22 -3.47
N SER A 141 12.50 -10.29 -3.54
CA SER A 141 12.08 -11.69 -3.48
C SER A 141 11.41 -12.21 -4.77
N GLU A 142 11.36 -13.54 -4.90
CA GLU A 142 10.61 -14.26 -5.93
C GLU A 142 9.11 -13.95 -5.87
N TYR A 143 8.57 -13.77 -4.65
CA TYR A 143 7.15 -13.46 -4.41
C TYR A 143 6.92 -11.96 -4.16
N SER A 144 7.55 -11.10 -4.96
CA SER A 144 7.46 -9.65 -4.80
C SER A 144 6.07 -9.11 -5.14
N LEU A 145 5.59 -8.11 -4.38
CA LEU A 145 4.27 -7.50 -4.61
C LEU A 145 4.15 -6.83 -5.98
N ASN A 146 5.23 -6.21 -6.48
CA ASN A 146 5.20 -5.56 -7.79
C ASN A 146 5.08 -6.57 -8.94
N SER A 147 5.48 -7.83 -8.75
CA SER A 147 5.29 -8.89 -9.74
C SER A 147 3.84 -9.34 -9.86
N MET A 148 2.99 -9.06 -8.85
CA MET A 148 1.55 -9.33 -8.89
C MET A 148 0.79 -8.36 -9.80
N ILE A 149 1.40 -7.26 -10.24
CA ILE A 149 0.72 -6.25 -11.07
C ILE A 149 1.06 -6.54 -12.55
N PRO A 150 0.10 -6.94 -13.39
CA PRO A 150 0.33 -7.21 -14.80
C PRO A 150 0.85 -5.96 -15.52
N ARG A 151 1.92 -6.10 -16.30
CA ARG A 151 2.58 -4.96 -16.96
C ARG A 151 1.67 -4.26 -17.98
N ASP A 152 0.82 -5.02 -18.65
CA ASP A 152 -0.18 -4.54 -19.59
C ASP A 152 -1.26 -3.69 -18.88
N ALA A 153 -1.61 -4.02 -17.64
CA ALA A 153 -2.55 -3.22 -16.84
C ALA A 153 -2.02 -1.81 -16.50
N VAL A 154 -0.69 -1.62 -16.49
CA VAL A 154 -0.04 -0.34 -16.17
C VAL A 154 0.63 0.35 -17.37
N ALA A 155 0.67 -0.28 -18.55
CA ALA A 155 1.44 0.16 -19.72
C ALA A 155 1.06 1.55 -20.28
N GLY A 156 -0.11 2.10 -19.92
CA GLY A 156 -0.57 3.42 -20.35
C GLY A 156 -0.44 4.53 -19.30
N SER A 157 -0.11 4.19 -18.05
CA SER A 157 -0.05 5.14 -16.93
C SER A 157 1.36 5.69 -16.80
N ARG A 158 1.66 6.80 -17.50
CA ARG A 158 2.90 7.54 -17.27
C ARG A 158 2.79 8.26 -15.92
N LEU A 159 3.35 7.67 -14.87
CA LEU A 159 3.46 8.33 -13.58
C LEU A 159 4.35 9.56 -13.73
N ASP A 160 3.87 10.70 -13.23
CA ASP A 160 4.68 11.91 -13.19
C ASP A 160 5.86 11.70 -12.26
N THR A 161 7.05 12.02 -12.76
CA THR A 161 8.24 12.09 -11.93
C THR A 161 8.41 13.52 -11.45
N LEU A 162 9.10 13.73 -10.32
CA LEU A 162 9.45 15.08 -9.84
C LEU A 162 10.20 15.92 -10.89
N LYS A 163 10.77 15.31 -11.94
CA LYS A 163 11.40 15.99 -13.07
C LYS A 163 10.41 16.61 -14.07
N ASN A 164 9.14 16.19 -14.05
CA ASN A 164 8.11 16.66 -14.96
C ASN A 164 7.40 17.94 -14.45
N LEU A 165 7.65 18.33 -13.20
CA LEU A 165 7.02 19.49 -12.54
C LEU A 165 7.93 20.74 -12.55
N GLY A 166 8.88 20.81 -13.49
CA GLY A 166 9.80 21.93 -13.68
C GLY A 166 9.23 23.01 -14.61
#